data_AF-A0A838UMY5-F1
#
_entry.id   AF-A0A838UMY5-F1
#
_cell.length_a   1.000
_cell.length_b   1.000
_cell.length_c   1.000
_cell.angle_alpha   90.00
_cell.angle_beta   90.00
_cell.angle_gamma   90.00
#
_symmetry.space_group_name_H-M   'P 1'
#
loop_
_entity.id
_entity.type
_entity.pdbx_description
1 polymer ?
#
loop_
_entity_poly.entity_id
_entity_poly.type
_entity_poly.pdbx_seq_one_letter_code
_entity_poly.pdbx_strand_id
1 'polypeptide(L)' 'TMPEMDGLEALKAIKAKDPSAKVAMVSAMGQQSMVLEAIKSGAADFVLKPFDEERLVSAVNKLLA' A
#
# COMPACT_ATOMS: atom_id res chain seq x y z
N THR A 1 10.45 8.64 4.86
CA THR A 1 9.65 8.40 6.08
C THR A 1 8.54 9.42 6.10
N MET A 2 7.31 9.02 6.46
CA MET A 2 6.22 9.96 6.71
C MET A 2 6.35 10.45 8.15
N PRO A 3 6.58 11.76 8.40
CA PRO A 3 6.97 12.25 9.72
C PRO A 3 5.80 12.39 10.71
N GLU A 4 4.56 12.51 10.23
CA GLU A 4 3.40 12.77 11.08
C GLU A 4 2.48 11.56 11.28
N MET A 5 2.38 10.66 10.29
CA MET A 5 1.46 9.51 10.31
C MET A 5 2.12 8.34 9.60
N ASP A 6 1.91 7.12 10.07
CA ASP A 6 2.42 5.92 9.40
C ASP A 6 1.54 5.55 8.19
N GLY A 7 2.13 4.91 7.17
CA GLY A 7 1.40 4.45 5.99
C GLY A 7 0.29 3.46 6.35
N LEU A 8 0.48 2.63 7.38
CA LEU A 8 -0.55 1.71 7.89
C LEU A 8 -1.72 2.45 8.55
N GLU A 9 -1.45 3.49 9.32
CA GLU A 9 -2.50 4.34 9.91
C GLU A 9 -3.28 5.06 8.82
N ALA A 10 -2.57 5.58 7.81
CA ALA A 10 -3.17 6.20 6.64
C ALA A 10 -4.11 5.23 5.91
N LEU A 11 -3.65 4.00 5.66
CA LEU A 11 -4.45 2.95 5.03
C LEU A 11 -5.73 2.65 5.83
N LYS A 12 -5.61 2.45 7.14
CA LYS A 12 -6.75 2.19 8.03
C LYS A 12 -7.74 3.37 8.00
N ALA A 13 -7.24 4.60 8.04
CA ALA A 13 -8.07 5.81 7.98
C ALA A 13 -8.78 5.99 6.62
N ILE A 14 -8.09 5.70 5.51
CA ILE A 14 -8.69 5.74 4.16
C ILE A 14 -9.78 4.70 4.05
N LYS A 15 -9.51 3.44 4.45
CA LYS A 15 -10.49 2.35 4.41
C LYS A 15 -11.67 2.55 5.33
N ALA A 16 -11.48 3.19 6.48
CA ALA A 16 -12.56 3.54 7.39
C ALA A 16 -13.49 4.61 6.80
N LYS A 17 -12.96 5.55 6.00
CA LYS A 17 -13.74 6.58 5.30
C LYS A 17 -14.41 6.05 4.04
N ASP A 18 -13.70 5.23 3.28
CA ASP A 18 -14.17 4.61 2.05
C ASP A 18 -13.67 3.15 1.98
N PRO A 19 -14.53 2.18 2.33
CA PRO A 19 -14.18 0.76 2.24
C PRO A 19 -13.85 0.29 0.83
N SER A 20 -14.42 0.96 -0.19
CA SER A 20 -14.25 0.63 -1.61
C SER A 20 -12.96 1.18 -2.22
N ALA A 21 -12.30 2.13 -1.54
CA ALA A 21 -11.06 2.74 -2.01
C ALA A 21 -9.97 1.69 -2.25
N LYS A 22 -9.40 1.63 -3.45
CA LYS A 22 -8.29 0.74 -3.77
C LYS A 22 -6.97 1.43 -3.41
N VAL A 23 -6.25 0.88 -2.43
CA VAL A 23 -5.01 1.48 -1.90
C VAL A 23 -3.84 0.55 -2.16
N ALA A 24 -2.81 1.06 -2.84
CA ALA A 24 -1.52 0.38 -2.94
C ALA A 24 -0.48 1.06 -2.05
N MET A 25 0.22 0.24 -1.28
CA MET A 25 1.26 0.68 -0.34
C MET A 25 2.61 0.66 -1.04
N VAL A 26 3.43 1.69 -0.81
CA VAL A 26 4.79 1.76 -1.38
C VAL A 26 5.80 2.05 -0.27
N SER A 27 6.70 1.10 0.01
CA SER A 27 7.65 1.21 1.13
C SER A 27 9.07 0.76 0.77
N ALA A 28 10.08 1.38 1.39
CA ALA A 28 11.47 0.92 1.35
C ALA A 28 11.79 -0.13 2.44
N MET A 29 10.95 -0.23 3.46
CA MET A 29 11.08 -1.24 4.51
C MET A 29 10.18 -2.43 4.16
N GLY A 30 10.80 -3.47 3.59
CA GLY A 30 10.14 -4.71 3.20
C GLY A 30 10.05 -5.75 4.30
N GLN A 31 9.75 -5.33 5.53
CA GLN A 31 9.50 -6.28 6.60
C GLN A 31 8.21 -7.05 6.29
N GLN A 32 8.32 -8.38 6.24
CA GLN A 32 7.21 -9.28 5.93
C GLN A 32 6.00 -9.08 6.86
N SER A 33 6.24 -8.69 8.12
CA SER A 33 5.21 -8.33 9.09
C SER A 33 4.37 -7.13 8.64
N MET A 34 5.00 -6.07 8.13
CA MET A 34 4.34 -4.86 7.66
C MET A 34 3.50 -5.12 6.40
N VAL A 35 4.01 -5.94 5.47
CA VAL A 35 3.27 -6.34 4.27
C VAL A 35 2.01 -7.12 4.64
N LEU A 36 2.13 -8.09 5.55
CA LEU A 36 1.00 -8.86 6.05
C LEU A 36 -0.04 -7.98 6.76
N GLU A 37 0.41 -7.01 7.56
CA GLU A 37 -0.50 -6.09 8.25
C GLU A 37 -1.23 -5.17 7.26
N ALA A 38 -0.55 -4.69 6.22
CA ALA A 38 -1.15 -3.87 5.17
C ALA A 38 -2.24 -4.66 4.42
N ILE A 39 -1.96 -5.90 4.02
CA ILE A 39 -2.93 -6.76 3.35
C ILE A 39 -4.13 -7.03 4.27
N LYS A 40 -3.90 -7.37 5.55
CA LYS A 40 -4.97 -7.55 6.54
C LYS A 40 -5.83 -6.30 6.74
N SER A 41 -5.22 -5.12 6.62
CA SER A 41 -5.91 -3.83 6.74
C SER A 41 -6.63 -3.40 5.46
N GLY A 42 -6.59 -4.22 4.40
CA GLY A 42 -7.31 -3.99 3.16
C GLY A 42 -6.49 -3.29 2.06
N ALA A 43 -5.16 -3.27 2.15
CA ALA A 43 -4.33 -2.86 1.02
C ALA A 43 -4.57 -3.80 -0.16
N ALA A 44 -4.77 -3.22 -1.34
CA ALA A 44 -5.00 -3.95 -2.57
C ALA A 44 -3.70 -4.42 -3.22
N ASP A 45 -2.60 -3.68 -3.03
CA ASP A 45 -1.28 -4.11 -3.46
C ASP A 45 -0.17 -3.52 -2.56
N PHE A 46 1.03 -4.10 -2.64
CA PHE A 46 2.21 -3.65 -1.90
C PHE A 46 3.45 -3.65 -2.82
N VAL A 47 4.05 -2.48 -3.00
CA VAL A 47 5.24 -2.26 -3.83
C VAL A 47 6.44 -1.94 -2.93
N LEU A 48 7.53 -2.68 -3.14
CA LEU A 48 8.78 -2.49 -2.41
C LEU A 48 9.75 -1.63 -3.21
N LYS A 49 10.41 -0.68 -2.54
CA LYS A 49 11.56 0.05 -3.09
C LYS A 49 12.85 -0.74 -2.88
N PRO A 50 13.80 -0.71 -3.83
CA PRO A 50 13.68 -0.08 -5.14
C PRO A 50 12.74 -0.88 -6.06
N PHE A 51 11.91 -0.16 -6.83
CA PHE A 51 11.07 -0.72 -7.88
C PHE A 51 11.43 -0.07 -9.22
N ASP A 52 11.18 -0.83 -10.26
CA ASP A 52 11.23 -0.49 -11.66
C ASP A 52 9.87 0.09 -12.13
N GLU A 53 9.91 0.98 -13.13
CA GLU A 53 8.70 1.67 -13.62
C GLU A 53 7.63 0.67 -14.11
N GLU A 54 8.04 -0.38 -14.82
CA GLU A 54 7.11 -1.42 -15.30
C GLU A 54 6.35 -2.09 -14.15
N ARG A 55 7.04 -2.35 -13.04
CA ARG A 55 6.42 -2.95 -11.85
C ARG A 55 5.43 -2.01 -11.19
N LEU A 56 5.73 -0.71 -11.13
CA LEU A 56 4.80 0.29 -10.60
C LEU A 56 3.56 0.40 -11.49
N VAL A 57 3.74 0.51 -12.81
CA VAL A 57 2.65 0.59 -13.78
C VAL A 57 1.77 -0.66 -13.71
N SER A 58 2.38 -1.84 -13.61
CA SER A 58 1.66 -3.11 -13.44
C SER A 58 0.82 -3.13 -12.16
N ALA A 59 1.38 -2.68 -11.03
CA ALA A 59 0.65 -2.58 -9.77
C ALA A 59 -0.54 -1.64 -9.86
N VAL A 60 -0.38 -0.47 -10.48
CA VAL A 60 -1.50 0.48 -10.69
C VAL A 60 -2.57 -0.10 -11.61
N ASN A 61 -2.17 -0.76 -12.70
CA ASN A 61 -3.14 -1.39 -13.62
C ASN A 61 -3.96 -2.48 -12.93
N LYS A 62 -3.37 -3.25 -12.02
CA LYS A 62 -4.11 -4.24 -11.20
C LYS A 62 -5.15 -3.59 -10.28
N LEU A 63 -4.92 -2.35 -9.84
CA LEU A 63 -5.91 -1.59 -9.08
C LEU A 63 -7.02 -1.05 -9.97
N LEU A 64 -6.76 -0.75 -11.24
CA LEU A 64 -7.78 -0.17 -12.12
C LEU A 64 -8.68 -1.23 -12.79
N ALA A 65 -8.17 -2.45 -12.95
CA ALA A 65 -8.96 -3.61 -13.37
C ALA A 65 -10.04 -3.98 -12.35
#